data_AF-A0A0G4KFG9-F1
#
_entry.id   AF-A0A0G4KFG9-F1
#
_cell.length_a   1.000
_cell.length_b   1.000
_cell.length_c   1.000
_cell.angle_alpha   90.00
_cell.angle_beta   90.00
_cell.angle_gamma   90.00
#
_symmetry.space_group_name_H-M   'P 1'
#
loop_
_entity.id
_entity.type
_entity.pdbx_description
1 polymer ?
#
loop_
_entity_poly.entity_id
_entity_poly.type
_entity_poly.pdbx_seq_one_letter_code
_entity_poly.pdbx_strand_id
1 'polypeptide(L)'
;MFHIMSQILYLMTFSDNESQFDMFQAQFKTIVDLALEVVGDEERRAAAKRCPNPELCQHRQAYRPDIFGGREYTTHHIKPSFSADLGIVPPLFVVATKCRNAVTRRQAIQLLRSSARREGMWDSELTARIGHWVTAIEEEPDVLAAANGWGVPQPSVPTRHGSLEFGADVPLGPGGNARWDTPQSHRHNSSPGLSRATPGPVPEDKRVMVRAVDFDLRARFARLQ
;
A
#
# COMPACT_ATOMS: atom_id res chain seq x y z
N MET A 1 -10.60 20.17 -8.28
CA MET A 1 -9.75 19.01 -7.91
C MET A 1 -8.46 19.44 -7.18
N PHE A 2 -7.71 20.44 -7.66
CA PHE A 2 -6.48 20.93 -7.01
C PHE A 2 -6.64 21.32 -5.52
N HIS A 3 -7.80 21.83 -5.11
CA HIS A 3 -8.03 22.20 -3.69
C HIS A 3 -8.00 21.02 -2.72
N ILE A 4 -8.40 19.81 -3.13
CA ILE A 4 -8.56 18.67 -2.22
C ILE A 4 -7.19 18.12 -1.81
N MET A 5 -6.28 17.91 -2.78
CA MET A 5 -4.94 17.42 -2.46
C MET A 5 -4.15 18.42 -1.62
N SER A 6 -4.27 19.72 -1.91
CA SER A 6 -3.64 20.75 -1.08
C SER A 6 -4.19 20.77 0.35
N GLN A 7 -5.51 20.60 0.53
CA GLN A 7 -6.12 20.49 1.87
C GLN A 7 -5.65 19.25 2.62
N ILE A 8 -5.59 18.10 1.95
CA ILE A 8 -5.09 16.87 2.57
C ILE A 8 -3.63 17.03 2.97
N LEU A 9 -2.77 17.55 2.09
CA LEU A 9 -1.36 17.79 2.40
C LEU A 9 -1.17 18.80 3.54
N TYR A 10 -2.00 19.84 3.59
CA TYR A 10 -2.02 20.79 4.70
C TYR A 10 -2.32 20.07 6.03
N LEU A 11 -3.39 19.26 6.06
CA LEU A 11 -3.74 18.49 7.26
C LEU A 11 -2.68 17.46 7.62
N MET A 12 -2.04 16.81 6.65
CA MET A 12 -0.91 15.91 6.90
C MET A 12 0.30 16.61 7.54
N THR A 13 0.44 17.93 7.32
CA THR A 13 1.56 18.70 7.85
C THR A 13 1.27 19.26 9.23
N PHE A 14 0.02 19.64 9.50
CA PHE A 14 -0.34 20.45 10.67
C PHE A 14 -1.35 19.80 11.62
N SER A 15 -1.90 18.64 11.27
CA SER A 15 -2.81 17.90 12.15
C SER A 15 -2.10 16.72 12.79
N ASP A 16 -2.33 16.56 14.10
CA ASP A 16 -1.92 15.43 14.92
C ASP A 16 -3.06 14.41 15.12
N ASN A 17 -4.18 14.58 14.40
CA ASN A 17 -5.35 13.74 14.54
C ASN A 17 -5.69 13.09 13.19
N GLU A 18 -5.44 11.78 13.10
CA GLU A 18 -5.65 10.99 11.89
C GLU A 18 -7.13 10.83 11.57
N SER A 19 -8.00 10.95 12.57
CA SER A 19 -9.45 10.86 12.35
C SER A 19 -10.00 11.98 11.47
N GLN A 20 -9.31 13.12 11.38
CA GLN A 20 -9.72 14.24 10.54
C GLN A 20 -9.75 13.86 9.05
N PHE A 21 -8.98 12.86 8.63
CA PHE A 21 -9.00 12.40 7.24
C PHE A 21 -10.30 11.71 6.84
N ASP A 22 -11.17 11.36 7.80
CA ASP A 22 -12.48 10.78 7.49
C ASP A 22 -13.40 11.73 6.71
N MET A 23 -13.16 13.04 6.79
CA MET A 23 -13.92 13.99 5.98
C MET A 23 -13.68 13.80 4.47
N PHE A 24 -12.59 13.12 4.10
CA PHE A 24 -12.20 12.88 2.70
C PHE A 24 -12.59 11.50 2.17
N GLN A 25 -13.40 10.71 2.88
CA GLN A 25 -13.72 9.32 2.47
C GLN A 25 -14.32 9.24 1.06
N ALA A 26 -15.22 10.17 0.70
CA ALA A 26 -15.80 10.22 -0.63
C ALA A 26 -14.73 10.52 -1.69
N GLN A 27 -13.84 11.47 -1.40
CA GLN A 27 -12.75 11.89 -2.27
C GLN A 27 -11.72 10.77 -2.45
N PHE A 28 -11.41 10.03 -1.38
CA PHE A 28 -10.53 8.85 -1.44
C PHE A 28 -11.10 7.78 -2.36
N LYS A 29 -12.41 7.52 -2.27
CA LYS A 29 -13.07 6.59 -3.20
C LYS A 29 -12.96 7.10 -4.63
N THR A 30 -13.25 8.38 -4.88
CA THR A 30 -13.12 8.97 -6.23
C THR A 30 -11.70 8.88 -6.78
N ILE A 31 -10.68 9.09 -5.94
CA ILE A 31 -9.27 8.93 -6.34
C ILE A 31 -9.00 7.49 -6.81
N VAL A 32 -9.47 6.49 -6.05
CA VAL A 32 -9.31 5.08 -6.42
C VAL A 32 -10.07 4.74 -7.69
N ASP A 33 -11.32 5.19 -7.83
CA ASP A 33 -12.15 4.92 -9.01
C ASP A 33 -11.49 5.51 -10.28
N LEU A 34 -11.01 6.75 -10.23
CA LEU A 34 -10.33 7.39 -11.36
C LEU A 34 -8.98 6.74 -11.67
N ALA A 35 -8.21 6.38 -10.65
CA ALA A 35 -6.94 5.68 -10.86
C ALA A 35 -7.16 4.30 -11.49
N LEU A 36 -8.25 3.61 -11.11
CA LEU A 36 -8.63 2.34 -11.73
C LEU A 36 -8.94 2.52 -13.23
N GLU A 37 -9.65 3.59 -13.61
CA GLU A 37 -9.87 3.91 -15.02
C GLU A 37 -8.56 4.15 -15.76
N VAL A 38 -7.65 4.94 -15.19
CA VAL A 38 -6.33 5.25 -15.79
C VAL A 38 -5.49 3.99 -16.00
N VAL A 39 -5.33 3.17 -14.96
CA VAL A 39 -4.51 1.95 -15.02
C VAL A 39 -5.16 0.91 -15.95
N GLY A 40 -6.49 0.76 -15.89
CA GLY A 40 -7.23 -0.14 -16.77
C GLY A 40 -7.13 0.24 -18.25
N ASP A 41 -7.17 1.53 -18.55
CA ASP A 41 -6.93 2.05 -19.89
C ASP A 41 -5.51 1.78 -20.39
N GLU A 42 -4.53 2.01 -19.53
CA GLU A 42 -3.12 1.79 -19.85
C GLU A 42 -2.84 0.31 -20.14
N GLU A 43 -3.35 -0.59 -19.29
CA GLU A 43 -3.25 -2.03 -19.50
C GLU A 43 -3.94 -2.47 -20.79
N ARG A 44 -5.15 -1.98 -21.10
CA ARG A 44 -5.84 -2.29 -22.35
C ARG A 44 -5.04 -1.86 -23.58
N ARG A 45 -4.50 -0.64 -23.57
CA ARG A 45 -3.66 -0.13 -24.66
C ARG A 45 -2.38 -0.94 -24.79
N ALA A 46 -1.78 -1.35 -23.67
CA ALA A 46 -0.56 -2.13 -23.68
C ALA A 46 -0.79 -3.58 -24.15
N ALA A 47 -1.88 -4.21 -23.69
CA ALA A 47 -2.31 -5.54 -24.12
C ALA A 47 -2.59 -5.59 -25.62
N ALA A 48 -3.34 -4.62 -26.16
CA ALA A 48 -3.63 -4.55 -27.60
C ALA A 48 -2.36 -4.46 -28.47
N LYS A 49 -1.31 -3.78 -27.97
CA LYS A 49 -0.03 -3.65 -28.68
C LYS A 49 0.86 -4.89 -28.57
N ARG A 50 0.83 -5.58 -27.43
CA ARG A 50 1.80 -6.64 -27.09
C ARG A 50 1.25 -8.05 -27.24
N CYS A 51 -0.07 -8.19 -27.16
CA CYS A 51 -0.78 -9.46 -27.30
C CYS A 51 -1.91 -9.26 -28.32
N PRO A 52 -1.58 -9.30 -29.63
CA PRO A 52 -2.56 -9.12 -30.69
C PRO A 52 -3.64 -10.20 -30.70
N ASN A 53 -3.34 -11.39 -30.14
CA ASN A 53 -4.29 -12.48 -29.97
C ASN A 53 -4.56 -12.74 -28.47
N PRO A 54 -5.68 -12.21 -27.92
CA PRO A 54 -6.04 -12.37 -26.51
C PRO A 54 -6.24 -13.82 -26.08
N GLU A 55 -6.68 -14.69 -27.00
CA GLU A 55 -6.98 -16.09 -26.71
C GLU A 55 -5.72 -16.94 -26.49
N LEU A 56 -4.59 -16.53 -27.06
CA LEU A 56 -3.28 -17.19 -26.90
C LEU A 56 -2.38 -16.48 -25.89
N CYS A 57 -2.86 -15.41 -25.25
CA CYS A 57 -2.07 -14.67 -24.29
C CYS A 57 -1.87 -15.51 -23.03
N GLN A 58 -0.62 -15.86 -22.71
CA GLN A 58 -0.28 -16.60 -21.49
C GLN A 58 -0.67 -15.83 -20.22
N HIS A 59 -0.83 -14.51 -20.29
CA HIS A 59 -1.28 -13.67 -19.17
C HIS A 59 -2.82 -13.65 -18.99
N ARG A 60 -3.60 -14.32 -19.86
CA ARG A 60 -5.08 -14.35 -19.80
C ARG A 60 -5.61 -14.98 -18.51
N GLN A 61 -4.90 -15.95 -17.94
CA GLN A 61 -5.32 -16.64 -16.71
C GLN A 61 -5.23 -15.73 -15.46
N ALA A 62 -4.41 -14.68 -15.51
CA ALA A 62 -4.31 -13.66 -14.47
C ALA A 62 -5.29 -12.49 -14.69
N TYR A 63 -5.86 -12.35 -15.89
CA TYR A 63 -6.96 -11.43 -16.20
C TYR A 63 -8.31 -12.00 -15.73
N ARG A 64 -8.43 -12.36 -14.44
CA ARG A 64 -9.77 -12.35 -13.82
C ARG A 64 -10.00 -10.95 -13.31
N PRO A 65 -11.05 -10.22 -13.79
CA PRO A 65 -11.39 -8.92 -13.26
C PRO A 65 -11.97 -9.13 -11.86
N ASP A 66 -11.10 -9.35 -10.88
CA ASP A 66 -11.53 -9.44 -9.51
C ASP A 66 -11.51 -8.04 -8.91
N ILE A 67 -12.51 -7.27 -9.33
CA ILE A 67 -12.46 -5.83 -9.13
C ILE A 67 -12.49 -5.51 -7.65
N PHE A 68 -13.11 -6.28 -6.73
CA PHE A 68 -12.89 -6.21 -5.26
C PHE A 68 -13.38 -7.46 -4.47
N GLY A 69 -13.32 -8.66 -5.06
CA GLY A 69 -13.98 -9.89 -4.56
C GLY A 69 -13.09 -11.11 -4.33
N GLY A 70 -11.75 -10.96 -4.30
CA GLY A 70 -10.83 -12.00 -3.80
C GLY A 70 -9.78 -12.58 -4.76
N ARG A 71 -8.92 -11.74 -5.37
CA ARG A 71 -7.49 -11.98 -5.65
C ARG A 71 -6.90 -10.76 -6.38
N GLU A 72 -5.58 -10.67 -6.31
CA GLU A 72 -4.70 -9.54 -6.66
C GLU A 72 -4.98 -8.93 -8.06
N TYR A 73 -5.13 -7.60 -8.14
CA TYR A 73 -5.17 -6.88 -9.42
C TYR A 73 -3.74 -6.71 -9.95
N THR A 74 -3.36 -7.54 -10.93
CA THR A 74 -2.05 -7.51 -11.56
C THR A 74 -2.15 -7.16 -13.05
N THR A 75 -1.45 -6.11 -13.45
CA THR A 75 -1.29 -5.72 -14.86
C THR A 75 0.00 -6.31 -15.40
N HIS A 76 -0.09 -7.07 -16.49
CA HIS A 76 1.05 -7.80 -17.04
C HIS A 76 1.63 -7.13 -18.28
N HIS A 77 0.88 -6.17 -18.87
CA HIS A 77 1.26 -5.53 -20.11
C HIS A 77 1.77 -4.10 -19.91
N ILE A 78 1.57 -3.46 -18.76
CA ILE A 78 2.19 -2.16 -18.46
C ILE A 78 3.73 -2.29 -18.38
N LYS A 79 4.47 -1.31 -18.90
CA LYS A 79 5.94 -1.23 -18.76
C LYS A 79 6.28 -0.17 -17.71
N PRO A 80 7.39 -0.34 -16.98
CA PRO A 80 7.95 0.73 -16.16
C PRO A 80 8.05 2.05 -16.94
N SER A 81 7.52 3.12 -16.37
CA SER A 81 7.57 4.46 -16.98
C SER A 81 8.00 5.53 -15.97
N PHE A 82 8.61 6.60 -16.49
CA PHE A 82 8.99 7.77 -15.71
C PHE A 82 8.28 9.02 -16.25
N SER A 83 7.79 9.85 -15.34
CA SER A 83 7.18 11.16 -15.62
C SER A 83 7.76 12.20 -14.65
N ALA A 84 8.07 13.40 -15.13
CA ALA A 84 8.40 14.52 -14.26
C ALA A 84 7.13 15.12 -13.61
N ASP A 85 5.99 14.96 -14.26
CA ASP A 85 4.69 15.43 -13.77
C ASP A 85 4.08 14.44 -12.76
N LEU A 86 3.38 15.00 -11.78
CA LEU A 86 2.58 14.24 -10.81
C LEU A 86 1.29 13.75 -11.46
N GLY A 87 0.94 12.50 -11.17
CA GLY A 87 -0.25 11.81 -11.65
C GLY A 87 -0.95 11.07 -10.51
N ILE A 88 -1.14 9.76 -10.68
CA ILE A 88 -1.94 8.94 -9.76
C ILE A 88 -1.15 8.45 -8.53
N VAL A 89 0.19 8.48 -8.55
CA VAL A 89 0.99 7.86 -7.46
C VAL A 89 0.83 8.62 -6.13
N PRO A 90 1.07 9.94 -6.02
CA PRO A 90 0.86 10.68 -4.78
C PRO A 90 -0.56 10.56 -4.19
N PRO A 91 -1.66 10.76 -4.96
CA PRO A 91 -3.00 10.67 -4.39
C PRO A 91 -3.35 9.24 -3.95
N LEU A 92 -2.91 8.20 -4.67
CA LEU A 92 -3.09 6.82 -4.21
C LEU A 92 -2.31 6.52 -2.93
N PHE A 93 -1.09 7.05 -2.78
CA PHE A 93 -0.31 6.89 -1.55
C PHE A 93 -0.99 7.55 -0.34
N VAL A 94 -1.57 8.74 -0.53
CA VAL A 94 -2.40 9.40 0.48
C VAL A 94 -3.58 8.52 0.89
N VAL A 95 -4.30 7.93 -0.07
CA VAL A 95 -5.41 7.00 0.24
C VAL A 95 -4.90 5.77 1.00
N ALA A 96 -3.81 5.16 0.54
CA ALA A 96 -3.24 3.95 1.14
C ALA A 96 -2.82 4.13 2.60
N THR A 97 -2.44 5.35 3.00
CA THR A 97 -1.96 5.65 4.36
C THR A 97 -3.04 6.28 5.23
N LYS A 98 -3.84 7.22 4.69
CA LYS A 98 -4.78 8.04 5.49
C LYS A 98 -6.22 7.55 5.50
N CYS A 99 -6.66 6.77 4.51
CA CYS A 99 -8.03 6.27 4.50
C CYS A 99 -8.24 5.24 5.61
N ARG A 100 -9.31 5.35 6.40
CA ARG A 100 -9.63 4.37 7.45
C ARG A 100 -10.34 3.11 6.95
N ASN A 101 -10.89 3.17 5.74
CA ASN A 101 -11.62 2.05 5.14
C ASN A 101 -10.62 1.01 4.60
N ALA A 102 -10.55 -0.14 5.27
CA ALA A 102 -9.65 -1.24 4.92
C ALA A 102 -9.78 -1.71 3.47
N VAL A 103 -10.99 -1.68 2.91
CA VAL A 103 -11.20 -2.04 1.51
C VAL A 103 -10.51 -1.01 0.64
N THR A 104 -10.91 0.27 0.71
CA THR A 104 -10.38 1.38 -0.10
C THR A 104 -8.84 1.47 -0.05
N ARG A 105 -8.24 1.30 1.13
CA ARG A 105 -6.77 1.26 1.29
C ARG A 105 -6.13 0.16 0.45
N ARG A 106 -6.66 -1.06 0.52
CA ARG A 106 -6.13 -2.21 -0.23
C ARG A 106 -6.28 -2.01 -1.73
N GLN A 107 -7.37 -1.38 -2.19
CA GLN A 107 -7.55 -1.01 -3.59
C GLN A 107 -6.45 -0.06 -4.05
N ALA A 108 -6.18 0.98 -3.25
CA ALA A 108 -5.13 1.95 -3.57
C ALA A 108 -3.74 1.31 -3.64
N ILE A 109 -3.42 0.42 -2.69
CA ILE A 109 -2.16 -0.34 -2.69
C ILE A 109 -2.04 -1.23 -3.92
N GLN A 110 -3.11 -1.92 -4.32
CA GLN A 110 -3.12 -2.76 -5.52
C GLN A 110 -2.91 -1.93 -6.80
N LEU A 111 -3.55 -0.76 -6.90
CA LEU A 111 -3.37 0.16 -8.03
C LEU A 111 -1.94 0.72 -8.10
N LEU A 112 -1.31 0.99 -6.96
CA LEU A 112 0.09 1.40 -6.92
C LEU A 112 1.00 0.29 -7.50
N ARG A 113 0.84 -0.96 -7.03
CA ARG A 113 1.63 -2.11 -7.52
C ARG A 113 1.45 -2.38 -9.02
N SER A 114 0.24 -2.20 -9.55
CA SER A 114 -0.05 -2.46 -10.96
C SER A 114 0.41 -1.33 -11.88
N SER A 115 0.48 -0.09 -11.40
CA SER A 115 0.82 1.02 -12.28
C SER A 115 2.24 0.95 -12.89
N ALA A 116 3.23 0.41 -12.18
CA ALA A 116 4.64 0.41 -12.61
C ALA A 116 5.15 1.81 -13.08
N ARG A 117 4.84 2.86 -12.32
CA ARG A 117 5.18 4.26 -12.67
C ARG A 117 6.09 4.92 -11.63
N ARG A 118 6.93 5.85 -12.10
CA ARG A 118 7.69 6.79 -11.27
C ARG A 118 7.37 8.23 -11.67
N GLU A 119 6.89 9.02 -10.72
CA GLU A 119 6.47 10.42 -10.88
C GLU A 119 7.39 11.32 -10.06
N GLY A 120 8.49 11.76 -10.69
CA GLY A 120 9.57 12.46 -10.01
C GLY A 120 10.18 11.62 -8.88
N MET A 121 9.97 12.06 -7.63
CA MET A 121 10.42 11.34 -6.42
C MET A 121 9.50 10.20 -5.99
N TRP A 122 8.30 10.11 -6.57
CA TRP A 122 7.30 9.12 -6.21
C TRP A 122 7.48 7.84 -7.02
N ASP A 123 7.87 6.76 -6.37
CA ASP A 123 7.93 5.43 -6.96
C ASP A 123 6.71 4.60 -6.54
N SER A 124 5.94 4.11 -7.51
CA SER A 124 4.69 3.41 -7.25
C SER A 124 4.86 2.11 -6.44
N GLU A 125 5.91 1.35 -6.69
CA GLU A 125 6.18 0.11 -5.96
C GLU A 125 6.65 0.41 -4.54
N LEU A 126 7.57 1.36 -4.37
CA LEU A 126 8.03 1.78 -3.05
C LEU A 126 6.86 2.28 -2.18
N THR A 127 6.00 3.14 -2.74
CA THR A 127 4.85 3.69 -2.04
C THR A 127 3.80 2.63 -1.71
N ALA A 128 3.59 1.64 -2.59
CA ALA A 128 2.74 0.49 -2.29
C ALA A 128 3.25 -0.33 -1.11
N ARG A 129 4.57 -0.57 -1.05
CA ARG A 129 5.19 -1.33 0.05
C ARG A 129 5.07 -0.60 1.38
N ILE A 130 5.27 0.73 1.39
CA ILE A 130 5.05 1.57 2.57
C ILE A 130 3.58 1.52 2.99
N GLY A 131 2.63 1.73 2.08
CA GLY A 131 1.19 1.68 2.40
C GLY A 131 0.76 0.32 2.92
N HIS A 132 1.32 -0.76 2.39
CA HIS A 132 1.09 -2.12 2.88
C HIS A 132 1.63 -2.31 4.31
N TRP A 133 2.85 -1.83 4.58
CA TRP A 133 3.45 -1.88 5.92
C TRP A 133 2.63 -1.10 6.95
N VAL A 134 2.21 0.14 6.61
CA VAL A 134 1.33 0.94 7.49
C VAL A 134 0.03 0.20 7.77
N THR A 135 -0.59 -0.38 6.75
CA THR A 135 -1.83 -1.16 6.91
C THR A 135 -1.63 -2.39 7.78
N ALA A 136 -0.49 -3.09 7.67
CA ALA A 136 -0.20 -4.26 8.48
C ALA A 136 -0.09 -3.92 9.98
N ILE A 137 0.49 -2.76 10.31
CA ILE A 137 0.58 -2.28 11.70
C ILE A 137 -0.81 -1.89 12.22
N GLU A 138 -1.55 -1.10 11.44
CA GLU A 138 -2.85 -0.57 11.86
C GLU A 138 -3.94 -1.65 11.99
N GLU A 139 -3.87 -2.69 11.16
CA GLU A 139 -4.82 -3.81 11.16
C GLU A 139 -4.36 -4.99 12.04
N GLU A 140 -3.26 -4.88 12.79
CA GLU A 140 -2.78 -5.95 13.67
C GLU A 140 -3.84 -6.26 14.76
N PRO A 141 -4.24 -7.53 14.93
CA PRO A 141 -5.23 -7.89 15.93
C PRO A 141 -4.66 -7.65 17.33
N ASP A 142 -5.44 -7.01 18.20
CA ASP A 142 -5.06 -6.91 19.61
C ASP A 142 -5.01 -8.32 20.20
N VAL A 143 -3.80 -8.79 20.47
CA VAL A 143 -3.54 -10.08 21.13
C VAL A 143 -4.25 -10.14 22.50
N LEU A 144 -4.51 -8.96 23.11
CA LEU A 144 -5.26 -8.81 24.36
C LEU A 144 -6.78 -8.86 24.19
N ALA A 145 -7.34 -8.44 23.04
CA ALA A 145 -8.78 -8.51 22.78
C ALA A 145 -9.23 -9.95 22.42
N ALA A 146 -8.35 -10.72 21.77
CA ALA A 146 -8.59 -12.12 21.45
C ALA A 146 -8.62 -13.04 22.70
N ALA A 147 -7.91 -12.67 23.76
CA ALA A 147 -7.84 -13.44 25.01
C ALA A 147 -9.14 -13.39 25.85
N ASN A 148 -9.98 -12.37 25.64
CA ASN A 148 -11.21 -12.19 26.41
C ASN A 148 -12.47 -12.79 25.76
N GLY A 149 -12.34 -13.46 24.60
CA GLY A 149 -13.47 -13.94 23.80
C GLY A 149 -13.78 -15.44 23.89
N TRP A 150 -12.76 -16.31 23.90
CA TRP A 150 -12.98 -17.76 23.83
C TRP A 150 -11.82 -18.51 24.50
N GLY A 151 -12.11 -19.24 25.59
CA GLY A 151 -11.15 -20.13 26.22
C GLY A 151 -10.90 -21.36 25.36
N VAL A 152 -9.72 -21.46 24.73
CA VAL A 152 -9.20 -22.66 24.05
C VAL A 152 -7.66 -22.73 24.23
N PRO A 153 -7.04 -23.91 24.40
CA PRO A 153 -5.69 -24.05 24.97
C PRO A 153 -4.55 -23.66 24.02
N GLN A 154 -3.46 -23.13 24.60
CA GLN A 154 -2.23 -22.78 23.89
C GLN A 154 -1.55 -23.97 23.20
N PRO A 155 -1.05 -23.81 21.97
CA PRO A 155 0.11 -24.55 21.49
C PRO A 155 1.40 -23.75 21.75
N SER A 156 2.44 -24.47 22.17
CA SER A 156 3.78 -23.99 22.51
C SER A 156 4.39 -23.09 21.42
N VAL A 157 4.72 -21.85 21.79
CA VAL A 157 5.46 -20.89 20.97
C VAL A 157 6.95 -21.23 21.02
N PRO A 158 7.65 -21.43 19.89
CA PRO A 158 9.09 -21.23 19.87
C PRO A 158 9.34 -19.71 19.84
N THR A 159 9.85 -19.19 20.95
CA THR A 159 10.25 -17.80 21.13
C THR A 159 11.24 -17.39 20.03
N ARG A 160 10.82 -16.54 19.08
CA ARG A 160 11.73 -15.86 18.17
C ARG A 160 11.93 -14.43 18.66
N HIS A 161 12.94 -14.25 19.51
CA HIS A 161 13.48 -12.95 19.82
C HIS A 161 14.24 -12.39 18.60
N GLY A 162 14.02 -11.12 18.31
CA GLY A 162 15.08 -10.23 17.82
C GLY A 162 15.04 -9.84 16.33
N SER A 163 14.84 -8.53 16.12
CA SER A 163 15.29 -7.68 15.01
C SER A 163 15.25 -8.22 13.58
N LEU A 164 14.41 -7.60 12.75
CA LEU A 164 14.72 -7.44 11.33
C LEU A 164 16.00 -6.59 11.23
N GLU A 165 17.14 -7.25 11.03
CA GLU A 165 18.37 -6.56 10.63
C GLU A 165 18.10 -5.82 9.33
N PHE A 166 18.10 -4.49 9.40
CA PHE A 166 18.42 -3.66 8.24
C PHE A 166 19.86 -4.02 7.85
N GLY A 167 20.02 -4.97 6.93
CA GLY A 167 21.32 -5.32 6.37
C GLY A 167 21.98 -4.05 5.84
N ALA A 168 23.02 -3.59 6.54
CA ALA A 168 23.67 -2.31 6.30
C ALA A 168 24.52 -2.27 5.02
N ASP A 169 24.62 -3.37 4.26
CA ASP A 169 25.58 -3.52 3.16
C ASP A 169 24.93 -3.99 1.84
N VAL A 170 23.76 -3.44 1.47
CA VAL A 170 23.23 -3.63 0.10
C VAL A 170 23.82 -2.55 -0.82
N PRO A 171 24.70 -2.89 -1.78
CA PRO A 171 25.28 -1.90 -2.67
C PRO A 171 24.18 -1.25 -3.52
N LEU A 172 24.17 0.08 -3.56
CA LEU A 172 23.28 0.84 -4.44
C LEU A 172 23.56 0.46 -5.90
N GLY A 173 22.50 0.20 -6.67
CA GLY A 173 22.62 -0.08 -8.10
C GLY A 173 23.10 1.14 -8.89
N PRO A 174 23.51 0.96 -10.17
CA PRO A 174 23.80 2.08 -11.05
C PRO A 174 22.59 3.01 -11.13
N GLY A 175 22.72 4.24 -10.62
CA GLY A 175 21.62 5.21 -10.49
C GLY A 175 21.10 5.44 -9.06
N GLY A 176 21.73 4.86 -8.03
CA GLY A 176 21.43 5.18 -6.63
C GLY A 176 20.13 4.58 -6.09
N ASN A 177 19.52 3.63 -6.80
CA ASN A 177 18.37 2.89 -6.30
C ASN A 177 18.83 1.67 -5.47
N ALA A 178 18.18 1.47 -4.32
CA ALA A 178 18.35 0.25 -3.54
C ALA A 178 17.69 -0.92 -4.28
N ARG A 179 18.45 -2.02 -4.48
CA ARG A 179 17.93 -3.26 -5.05
C ARG A 179 17.26 -4.07 -3.95
N TRP A 180 15.94 -4.19 -4.01
CA TRP A 180 15.14 -4.92 -3.01
C TRP A 180 14.63 -6.29 -3.51
N ASP A 181 15.05 -6.71 -4.70
CA ASP A 181 14.60 -7.94 -5.35
C ASP A 181 15.35 -9.17 -4.83
N THR A 182 15.03 -9.59 -3.61
CA THR A 182 15.20 -10.99 -3.20
C THR A 182 13.82 -11.63 -3.11
N PRO A 183 13.48 -12.62 -3.94
CA PRO A 183 12.21 -13.32 -3.84
C PRO A 183 12.20 -14.15 -2.55
N GLN A 184 11.51 -13.69 -1.51
CA GLN A 184 11.19 -14.54 -0.37
C GLN A 184 10.05 -15.46 -0.80
N SER A 185 10.38 -16.71 -1.11
CA SER A 185 9.43 -17.74 -1.51
C SER A 185 8.43 -18.04 -0.39
N HIS A 186 7.30 -17.36 -0.37
CA HIS A 186 6.17 -17.71 0.49
C HIS A 186 5.34 -18.81 -0.18
N ARG A 187 5.47 -20.04 0.34
CA ARG A 187 4.58 -21.16 0.00
C ARG A 187 3.19 -20.88 0.59
N HIS A 188 2.18 -20.80 -0.27
CA HIS A 188 0.77 -20.71 0.15
C HIS A 188 0.22 -22.10 0.44
N ASN A 189 -0.09 -22.37 1.71
CA ASN A 189 -0.96 -23.50 2.09
C ASN A 189 -2.41 -23.01 2.07
N SER A 190 -3.27 -23.65 1.28
CA SER A 190 -4.67 -23.26 1.11
C SER A 190 -5.56 -24.11 1.99
N SER A 191 -6.18 -23.52 3.02
CA SER A 191 -7.30 -24.12 3.75
C SER A 191 -8.58 -23.32 3.46
N PRO A 192 -9.74 -23.96 3.24
CA PRO A 192 -10.95 -23.27 2.82
C PRO A 192 -11.79 -22.74 4.00
N GLY A 193 -12.38 -21.57 3.79
CA GLY A 193 -13.72 -21.25 4.26
C GLY A 193 -13.91 -20.83 5.73
N LEU A 194 -13.49 -19.61 6.08
CA LEU A 194 -14.20 -18.82 7.09
C LEU A 194 -14.59 -17.49 6.42
N SER A 195 -15.88 -17.14 6.44
CA SER A 195 -16.38 -15.85 5.98
C SER A 195 -15.70 -14.75 6.78
N ARG A 196 -14.65 -14.15 6.21
CA ARG A 196 -13.88 -13.08 6.83
C ARG A 196 -14.82 -11.89 6.99
N ALA A 197 -15.26 -11.63 8.22
CA ALA A 197 -15.98 -10.43 8.57
C ALA A 197 -15.22 -9.23 7.98
N THR A 198 -15.92 -8.35 7.27
CA THR A 198 -15.34 -7.13 6.74
C THR A 198 -14.73 -6.37 7.90
N PRO A 199 -13.39 -6.17 7.96
CA PRO A 199 -12.78 -5.48 9.09
C PRO A 199 -13.42 -4.09 9.20
N GLY A 200 -13.85 -3.73 10.41
CA GLY A 200 -14.34 -2.39 10.70
C GLY A 200 -13.25 -1.33 10.46
N PRO A 201 -13.63 -0.05 10.45
CA PRO A 201 -12.65 1.05 10.36
C PRO A 201 -11.58 0.94 11.45
N VAL A 202 -10.31 1.17 11.09
CA VAL A 202 -9.17 1.21 12.02
C VAL A 202 -9.42 2.23 13.15
N PRO A 203 -9.34 1.83 14.44
CA PRO A 203 -9.45 2.73 15.58
C PRO A 203 -8.36 3.81 15.61
N GLU A 204 -8.63 4.99 16.19
CA GLU A 204 -7.69 6.13 16.20
C GLU A 204 -6.38 5.83 16.93
N ASP A 205 -6.45 5.09 18.03
CA ASP A 205 -5.30 4.68 18.85
C ASP A 205 -4.32 3.76 18.10
N LYS A 206 -4.77 3.12 17.02
CA LYS A 206 -3.93 2.28 16.16
C LYS A 206 -3.35 3.03 14.98
N ARG A 207 -3.80 4.26 14.70
CA ARG A 207 -3.40 5.01 13.51
C ARG A 207 -1.92 5.36 13.58
N VAL A 208 -1.21 5.07 12.50
CA VAL A 208 0.21 5.38 12.39
C VAL A 208 0.36 6.83 11.94
N MET A 209 0.85 7.67 12.85
CA MET A 209 1.29 9.02 12.55
C MET A 209 2.82 9.08 12.51
N VAL A 210 3.37 9.78 11.52
CA VAL A 210 4.78 10.17 11.54
C VAL A 210 4.94 11.21 12.65
N ARG A 211 5.55 10.79 13.77
CA ARG A 211 5.90 11.72 14.85
C ARG A 211 6.87 12.77 14.34
N ALA A 212 6.61 14.03 14.67
CA ALA A 212 7.52 15.11 14.36
C ALA A 212 8.88 14.83 15.01
N VAL A 213 9.94 15.05 14.23
CA VAL A 213 11.31 14.97 14.73
C VAL A 213 11.81 16.39 14.89
N ASP A 214 12.15 16.77 16.11
CA ASP A 214 12.92 17.98 16.36
C ASP A 214 14.38 17.67 16.02
N PHE A 215 14.91 18.28 14.95
CA PHE A 215 16.28 18.05 14.54
C PHE A 215 17.02 19.35 14.25
N ASP A 216 18.27 19.39 14.71
CA ASP A 216 19.23 20.44 14.39
C ASP A 216 20.37 19.83 13.60
N LEU A 217 20.47 20.19 12.32
CA LEU A 217 21.50 19.69 11.40
C LEU A 217 22.90 20.16 11.80
N ARG A 218 23.03 21.31 12.46
CA ARG A 218 24.31 21.85 12.94
C ARG A 218 24.75 21.12 14.21
N ALA A 219 23.82 20.89 15.14
CA ALA A 219 24.09 20.16 16.38
C ALA A 219 24.03 18.63 16.22
N ARG A 220 23.60 18.12 15.06
CA ARG A 220 23.50 16.70 14.69
C ARG A 220 22.65 15.86 15.67
N PHE A 221 21.54 16.42 16.13
CA PHE A 221 20.56 15.65 16.89
C PHE A 221 19.22 15.57 16.15
N ALA A 222 18.48 14.49 16.43
CA ALA A 222 17.10 14.27 16.02
C ALA A 222 16.36 13.63 17.20
N ARG A 223 15.35 14.30 17.75
CA ARG A 223 14.50 13.82 18.84
C ARG A 223 13.08 13.62 18.33
N LEU A 224 12.61 12.39 18.39
CA LEU A 224 11.21 12.04 18.13
C LEU A 224 10.35 12.62 19.26
N GLN A 225 9.29 13.37 18.91
CA GLN A 225 8.28 13.87 19.86
C GLN A 225 7.16 12.85 20.10
#